data_AF-N2ABH9-F1
#
_entry.id   AF-N2ABH9-F1
#
_cell.length_a   1.000
_cell.length_b   1.000
_cell.length_c   1.000
_cell.angle_alpha   90.00
_cell.angle_beta   90.00
_cell.angle_gamma   90.00
#
_symmetry.space_group_name_H-M   'P 1'
#
loop_
_entity.id
_entity.type
_entity.pdbx_description
1 polymer ?
#
loop_
_entity_poly.entity_id
_entity_poly.type
_entity_poly.pdbx_seq_one_letter_code
_entity_poly.pdbx_strand_id
1 'polypeptide(L)'
;MTFKNNIQFHPMTSNIINAYQEHIQKTQKKYHVLSDNLHLLLALHLFKYNLDELYLDDCHYDANKINDHTVQLEIDFLCNNLIIPNRELYKYLYEQTAPQNEKTEIIHKDNQLYEINLKTGKKCGKVFFDLTQDNSGILIQDRLHYIGQHRADTAYHFGLFRENTNMPFSYSAYSVLDRSYLLNLPYFNDFAPDTILVNTRNFGFRNNPHNAMSVLFKEAVKYIRQNTPTIQCIVSAINPNLMFSASSYYASGFQPIATSPLNYSYIDGIYATRRKTEISPKPHIYAKTKPKPIVWFVKTVQRKKYDLINKRIQQYGITKITEADYANK
;
A
#
# COMPACT_ATOMS: atom_id res chain seq x y z
N MET A 1 -9.83 -22.26 -13.07
CA MET A 1 -11.11 -21.61 -12.66
C MET A 1 -11.09 -20.19 -13.17
N THR A 2 -11.72 -19.94 -14.31
CA THR A 2 -11.94 -18.60 -14.84
C THR A 2 -12.75 -17.85 -13.78
N PHE A 3 -12.14 -16.87 -13.12
CA PHE A 3 -12.88 -15.89 -12.32
C PHE A 3 -13.66 -15.00 -13.30
N LYS A 4 -14.73 -15.55 -13.90
CA LYS A 4 -15.88 -14.74 -14.28
C LYS A 4 -16.55 -14.36 -12.97
N ASN A 5 -15.93 -13.43 -12.24
CA ASN A 5 -16.67 -12.75 -11.21
C ASN A 5 -17.69 -11.90 -11.96
N ASN A 6 -18.93 -12.37 -11.99
CA ASN A 6 -20.07 -11.46 -12.04
C ASN A 6 -19.99 -10.64 -10.75
N ILE A 7 -19.13 -9.62 -10.75
CA ILE A 7 -19.15 -8.60 -9.71
C ILE A 7 -20.49 -7.91 -9.92
N GLN A 8 -21.50 -8.35 -9.17
CA GLN A 8 -22.73 -7.60 -9.07
C GLN A 8 -22.39 -6.33 -8.30
N PHE A 9 -22.17 -5.27 -9.07
CA PHE A 9 -22.05 -3.94 -8.55
C PHE A 9 -23.37 -3.57 -7.84
N HIS A 10 -23.26 -2.86 -6.73
CA HIS A 10 -24.43 -2.27 -6.10
C HIS A 10 -25.17 -1.43 -7.15
N PRO A 11 -26.52 -1.40 -7.18
CA PRO A 11 -27.27 -0.69 -8.22
C PRO A 11 -26.81 0.76 -8.46
N MET A 12 -26.41 1.47 -7.40
CA MET A 12 -25.82 2.82 -7.51
C MET A 12 -24.45 2.85 -8.21
N THR A 13 -23.59 1.86 -7.95
CA THR A 13 -22.29 1.73 -8.64
C THR A 13 -22.49 1.52 -10.14
N SER A 14 -23.49 0.73 -10.52
CA SER A 14 -23.85 0.53 -11.92
C SER A 14 -24.26 1.83 -12.60
N ASN A 15 -25.03 2.70 -11.93
CA ASN A 15 -25.45 3.99 -12.49
C ASN A 15 -24.29 4.97 -12.70
N ILE A 16 -23.33 5.03 -11.77
CA ILE A 16 -22.13 5.88 -11.90
C ILE A 16 -21.24 5.36 -13.02
N ILE A 17 -21.00 4.04 -13.07
CA ILE A 17 -20.21 3.42 -14.13
C ILE A 17 -20.85 3.71 -15.50
N ASN A 18 -22.17 3.58 -15.61
CA ASN A 18 -22.91 3.87 -16.83
C ASN A 18 -22.81 5.36 -17.23
N ALA A 19 -22.94 6.29 -16.27
CA ALA A 19 -22.84 7.72 -16.53
C ALA A 19 -21.45 8.15 -17.05
N TYR A 20 -20.38 7.48 -16.57
CA TYR A 20 -19.01 7.77 -16.97
C TYR A 20 -18.41 6.73 -17.94
N GLN A 21 -19.24 5.85 -18.50
CA GLN A 21 -18.77 4.73 -19.31
C GLN A 21 -17.97 5.19 -20.52
N GLU A 22 -18.40 6.28 -21.18
CA GLU A 22 -17.67 6.85 -22.31
C GLU A 22 -16.31 7.43 -21.91
N HIS A 23 -16.25 8.12 -20.76
CA HIS A 23 -14.99 8.68 -20.26
C HIS A 23 -14.03 7.56 -19.87
N ILE A 24 -14.55 6.50 -19.23
CA ILE A 24 -13.82 5.29 -18.90
C ILE A 24 -13.30 4.59 -20.15
N GLN A 25 -14.12 4.42 -21.19
CA GLN A 25 -13.71 3.80 -22.45
C GLN A 25 -12.66 4.63 -23.21
N LYS A 26 -12.84 5.96 -23.30
CA LYS A 26 -11.85 6.88 -23.89
C LYS A 26 -10.51 6.76 -23.16
N THR A 27 -10.57 6.67 -21.84
CA THR A 27 -9.42 6.55 -20.95
C THR A 27 -8.74 5.17 -21.06
N GLN A 28 -9.51 4.08 -21.09
CA GLN A 28 -9.01 2.72 -21.35
C GLN A 28 -8.25 2.66 -22.67
N LYS A 29 -8.81 3.29 -23.72
CA LYS A 29 -8.18 3.37 -25.04
C LYS A 29 -6.90 4.20 -25.00
N LYS A 30 -6.93 5.36 -24.34
CA LYS A 30 -5.79 6.29 -24.21
C LYS A 30 -4.62 5.66 -23.44
N TYR A 31 -4.90 4.90 -22.37
CA TYR A 31 -3.88 4.42 -21.43
C TYR A 31 -3.68 2.90 -21.43
N HIS A 32 -4.38 2.17 -22.31
CA HIS A 32 -4.31 0.71 -22.45
C HIS A 32 -4.54 -0.07 -21.14
N VAL A 33 -5.48 0.39 -20.32
CA VAL A 33 -5.86 -0.25 -19.04
C VAL A 33 -7.01 -1.23 -19.28
N LEU A 34 -6.96 -2.41 -18.64
CA LEU A 34 -8.05 -3.40 -18.69
C LEU A 34 -9.31 -2.88 -18.01
N SER A 35 -10.48 -3.20 -18.59
CA SER A 35 -11.77 -2.61 -18.20
C SER A 35 -12.10 -2.77 -16.73
N ASP A 36 -11.93 -3.97 -16.19
CA ASP A 36 -12.45 -4.32 -14.87
C ASP A 36 -11.62 -3.68 -13.75
N ASN A 37 -10.33 -3.45 -14.01
CA ASN A 37 -9.47 -2.71 -13.08
C ASN A 37 -9.84 -1.24 -13.06
N LEU A 38 -10.08 -0.64 -14.23
CA LEU A 38 -10.37 0.79 -14.31
C LEU A 38 -11.78 1.11 -13.80
N HIS A 39 -12.79 0.30 -14.12
CA HIS A 39 -14.15 0.47 -13.59
C HIS A 39 -14.19 0.37 -12.06
N LEU A 40 -13.50 -0.60 -11.46
CA LEU A 40 -13.44 -0.78 -10.01
C LEU A 40 -12.65 0.35 -9.32
N LEU A 41 -11.53 0.78 -9.92
CA LEU A 41 -10.70 1.86 -9.40
C LEU A 41 -11.38 3.22 -9.54
N LEU A 42 -12.03 3.51 -10.66
CA LEU A 42 -12.87 4.70 -10.83
C LEU A 42 -14.03 4.67 -9.86
N ALA A 43 -14.79 3.57 -9.81
CA ALA A 43 -15.92 3.46 -8.92
C ALA A 43 -15.49 3.69 -7.47
N LEU A 44 -14.43 3.04 -6.99
CA LEU A 44 -13.98 3.17 -5.61
C LEU A 44 -13.35 4.52 -5.28
N HIS A 45 -12.78 5.22 -6.26
CA HIS A 45 -12.25 6.57 -6.04
C HIS A 45 -13.34 7.64 -6.16
N LEU A 46 -14.28 7.48 -7.09
CA LEU A 46 -15.51 8.29 -7.18
C LEU A 46 -16.40 8.06 -5.94
N PHE A 47 -16.41 6.87 -5.34
CA PHE A 47 -17.08 6.61 -4.05
C PHE A 47 -16.39 7.27 -2.86
N LYS A 48 -15.14 7.72 -3.01
CA LYS A 48 -14.35 8.40 -1.96
C LYS A 48 -14.46 9.92 -2.03
N TYR A 49 -14.85 10.45 -3.19
CA TYR A 49 -15.48 11.77 -3.28
C TYR A 49 -16.95 11.59 -2.88
N ASN A 50 -17.26 11.87 -1.61
CA ASN A 50 -18.57 11.67 -0.98
C ASN A 50 -19.75 11.99 -1.92
N LEU A 51 -20.71 11.08 -1.89
CA LEU A 51 -22.12 11.29 -1.52
C LEU A 51 -22.57 12.71 -1.07
N ASP A 52 -21.73 13.61 -0.58
CA ASP A 52 -22.10 14.91 -0.02
C ASP A 52 -22.33 15.98 -1.10
N GLU A 53 -21.74 15.86 -2.29
CA GLU A 53 -22.15 16.68 -3.46
C GLU A 53 -23.34 16.04 -4.21
N LEU A 54 -23.69 14.79 -3.85
CA LEU A 54 -24.81 14.02 -4.40
C LEU A 54 -26.05 14.00 -3.49
N TYR A 55 -25.92 14.49 -2.27
CA TYR A 55 -26.99 14.61 -1.29
C TYR A 55 -26.89 15.99 -0.65
N LEU A 56 -27.55 16.98 -1.26
CA LEU A 56 -27.97 18.18 -0.55
C LEU A 56 -29.25 17.81 0.22
N ASP A 57 -29.24 18.03 1.53
CA ASP A 57 -30.44 18.03 2.37
C ASP A 57 -31.28 16.73 2.34
N ASP A 58 -30.68 15.59 2.73
CA ASP A 58 -31.35 14.29 2.93
C ASP A 58 -32.12 13.71 1.70
N CYS A 59 -31.93 14.26 0.49
CA CYS A 59 -32.70 13.87 -0.69
C CYS A 59 -31.79 13.56 -1.90
N HIS A 60 -32.01 12.37 -2.48
CA HIS A 60 -31.56 11.80 -3.77
C HIS A 60 -30.42 12.44 -4.62
N TYR A 61 -29.53 11.54 -5.09
CA TYR A 61 -28.56 11.69 -6.19
C TYR A 61 -29.10 12.42 -7.44
N ASP A 62 -28.42 13.50 -7.88
CA ASP A 62 -28.63 14.16 -9.18
C ASP A 62 -27.35 14.12 -10.03
N ALA A 63 -27.31 13.20 -11.00
CA ALA A 63 -26.19 13.02 -11.93
C ALA A 63 -25.86 14.28 -12.75
N ASN A 64 -26.82 15.19 -12.94
CA ASN A 64 -26.69 16.31 -13.85
C ASN A 64 -25.84 17.47 -13.29
N LYS A 65 -25.47 17.40 -12.01
CA LYS A 65 -24.67 18.44 -11.33
C LYS A 65 -23.18 18.13 -11.26
N ILE A 66 -22.77 16.92 -11.62
CA ILE A 66 -21.36 16.59 -11.69
C ILE A 66 -20.80 17.18 -12.99
N ASN A 67 -19.93 18.18 -12.88
CA ASN A 67 -19.25 18.75 -14.03
C ASN A 67 -18.31 17.70 -14.66
N ASP A 68 -18.56 17.34 -15.93
CA ASP A 68 -17.75 16.43 -16.73
C ASP A 68 -16.24 16.75 -16.67
N HIS A 69 -15.88 18.03 -16.55
CA HIS A 69 -14.49 18.46 -16.42
C HIS A 69 -13.83 17.95 -15.13
N THR A 70 -14.53 18.02 -14.00
CA THR A 70 -14.02 17.55 -12.69
C THR A 70 -13.83 16.04 -12.71
N VAL A 71 -14.79 15.30 -13.28
CA VAL A 71 -14.66 13.85 -13.37
C VAL A 71 -13.57 13.44 -14.35
N GLN A 72 -13.44 14.12 -15.49
CA GLN A 72 -12.35 13.86 -16.41
C GLN A 72 -10.98 14.13 -15.77
N LEU A 73 -10.82 15.20 -14.98
CA LEU A 73 -9.59 15.48 -14.22
C LEU A 73 -9.28 14.39 -13.20
N GLU A 74 -10.29 13.87 -12.49
CA GLU A 74 -10.11 12.77 -11.51
C GLU A 74 -9.83 11.43 -12.18
N ILE A 75 -10.47 11.14 -13.30
CA ILE A 75 -10.20 9.97 -14.13
C ILE A 75 -8.76 10.05 -14.67
N ASP A 76 -8.37 11.21 -15.21
CA ASP A 76 -7.00 11.42 -15.67
C ASP A 76 -6.01 11.36 -14.52
N PHE A 77 -6.32 11.90 -13.35
CA PHE A 77 -5.50 11.78 -12.14
C PHE A 77 -5.32 10.32 -11.73
N LEU A 78 -6.41 9.58 -11.58
CA LEU A 78 -6.40 8.16 -11.29
C LEU A 78 -5.59 7.41 -12.30
N CYS A 79 -5.83 7.63 -13.59
CA CYS A 79 -5.07 6.97 -14.63
C CYS A 79 -3.61 7.34 -14.58
N ASN A 80 -3.25 8.61 -14.43
CA ASN A 80 -1.86 9.04 -14.30
C ASN A 80 -1.15 8.46 -13.07
N ASN A 81 -1.88 8.09 -12.01
CA ASN A 81 -1.32 7.51 -10.78
C ASN A 81 -1.47 5.97 -10.71
N LEU A 82 -2.34 5.38 -11.53
CA LEU A 82 -2.56 3.94 -11.68
C LEU A 82 -1.77 3.37 -12.87
N ILE A 83 -1.47 4.21 -13.85
CA ILE A 83 -0.42 3.97 -14.82
C ILE A 83 0.84 3.93 -13.97
N ILE A 84 1.43 2.74 -13.94
CA ILE A 84 2.78 2.59 -13.45
C ILE A 84 3.59 3.62 -14.23
N PRO A 85 4.15 4.68 -13.59
CA PRO A 85 4.69 5.87 -14.27
C PRO A 85 5.74 5.53 -15.34
N ASN A 86 6.18 4.28 -15.32
CA ASN A 86 7.04 3.69 -16.30
C ASN A 86 6.53 2.27 -16.68
N ARG A 87 5.46 2.19 -17.48
CA ARG A 87 4.85 0.91 -17.91
C ARG A 87 5.88 -0.01 -18.61
N GLU A 88 6.71 0.56 -19.47
CA GLU A 88 7.77 -0.19 -20.14
C GLU A 88 8.80 -0.72 -19.15
N LEU A 89 9.23 0.10 -18.18
CA LEU A 89 10.08 -0.38 -17.09
C LEU A 89 9.38 -1.45 -16.25
N TYR A 90 8.09 -1.29 -15.94
CA TYR A 90 7.36 -2.32 -15.21
C TYR A 90 7.35 -3.63 -15.98
N LYS A 91 7.05 -3.60 -17.27
CA LYS A 91 7.05 -4.78 -18.13
C LYS A 91 8.44 -5.43 -18.15
N TYR A 92 9.48 -4.62 -18.38
CA TYR A 92 10.87 -5.06 -18.34
C TYR A 92 11.22 -5.74 -17.01
N LEU A 93 10.98 -5.06 -15.87
CA LEU A 93 11.28 -5.61 -14.55
C LEU A 93 10.41 -6.82 -14.21
N TYR A 94 9.15 -6.82 -14.61
CA TYR A 94 8.24 -7.95 -14.48
C TYR A 94 8.77 -9.19 -15.21
N GLU A 95 9.26 -9.03 -16.43
CA GLU A 95 9.89 -10.12 -17.20
C GLU A 95 11.15 -10.66 -16.49
N GLN A 96 11.92 -9.79 -15.81
CA GLN A 96 13.07 -10.21 -14.99
C GLN A 96 12.69 -11.00 -13.72
N THR A 97 11.44 -10.91 -13.26
CA THR A 97 10.98 -11.67 -12.09
C THR A 97 10.56 -13.10 -12.41
N ALA A 98 10.66 -13.52 -13.69
CA ALA A 98 10.16 -14.78 -14.25
C ALA A 98 8.62 -14.94 -14.22
N PRO A 99 8.01 -15.54 -15.26
CA PRO A 99 6.56 -15.64 -15.36
C PRO A 99 5.97 -16.56 -14.28
N GLN A 100 4.77 -16.23 -13.84
CA GLN A 100 3.97 -17.12 -13.02
C GLN A 100 2.54 -17.20 -13.58
N ASN A 101 2.05 -18.42 -13.77
CA ASN A 101 0.65 -18.70 -14.08
C ASN A 101 -0.18 -18.83 -12.79
N GLU A 102 -1.48 -18.55 -12.90
CA GLU A 102 -2.61 -18.69 -11.96
C GLU A 102 -2.32 -18.92 -10.45
N LYS A 103 -3.06 -18.19 -9.60
CA LYS A 103 -3.22 -18.36 -8.13
C LYS A 103 -2.21 -19.32 -7.47
N THR A 104 -1.08 -18.79 -7.08
CA THR A 104 0.01 -19.52 -6.41
C THR A 104 0.13 -19.14 -4.95
N GLU A 105 0.79 -20.02 -4.20
CA GLU A 105 1.19 -19.78 -2.82
C GLU A 105 2.62 -20.23 -2.57
N ILE A 106 3.26 -19.53 -1.64
CA ILE A 106 4.56 -19.91 -1.12
C ILE A 106 4.35 -20.89 0.03
N ILE A 107 4.99 -22.06 -0.06
CA ILE A 107 5.01 -23.07 0.98
C ILE A 107 6.43 -23.17 1.55
N HIS A 108 6.51 -23.25 2.88
CA HIS A 108 7.78 -23.43 3.57
C HIS A 108 8.25 -24.87 3.45
N LYS A 109 9.48 -25.06 2.96
CA LYS A 109 10.20 -26.33 3.04
C LYS A 109 11.42 -26.13 3.93
N ASP A 110 11.93 -27.21 4.51
CA ASP A 110 13.03 -27.21 5.47
C ASP A 110 14.22 -26.31 5.03
N ASN A 111 14.90 -25.68 6.00
CA ASN A 111 16.10 -24.86 5.81
C ASN A 111 15.97 -23.60 4.90
N GLN A 112 14.91 -22.80 5.07
CA GLN A 112 14.72 -21.47 4.41
C GLN A 112 14.43 -21.50 2.91
N LEU A 113 14.22 -22.68 2.33
CA LEU A 113 13.82 -22.83 0.94
C LEU A 113 12.31 -22.79 0.84
N TYR A 114 11.81 -21.79 0.12
CA TYR A 114 10.41 -21.66 -0.17
C TYR A 114 10.09 -22.30 -1.53
N GLU A 115 9.05 -23.13 -1.61
CA GLU A 115 8.55 -23.67 -2.87
C GLU A 115 7.27 -22.94 -3.26
N ILE A 116 7.08 -22.64 -4.54
CA ILE A 116 5.80 -22.18 -5.06
C ILE A 116 4.96 -23.40 -5.40
N ASN A 117 3.82 -23.55 -4.73
CA ASN A 117 2.78 -24.47 -5.17
C ASN A 117 1.79 -23.75 -6.09
N LEU A 118 1.57 -24.34 -7.26
CA LEU A 118 0.39 -24.06 -8.06
C LEU A 118 -0.81 -24.73 -7.39
N LYS A 119 -2.01 -24.15 -7.50
CA LYS A 119 -3.26 -24.83 -7.11
C LYS A 119 -3.50 -26.17 -7.82
N THR A 120 -2.75 -26.45 -8.88
CA THR A 120 -2.73 -27.72 -9.61
C THR A 120 -1.82 -28.78 -9.00
N GLY A 121 -1.12 -28.48 -7.89
CA GLY A 121 -0.14 -29.37 -7.26
C GLY A 121 1.23 -29.40 -7.98
N LYS A 122 1.37 -28.69 -9.11
CA LYS A 122 2.64 -28.59 -9.84
C LYS A 122 3.57 -27.57 -9.15
N LYS A 123 4.81 -27.98 -8.92
CA LYS A 123 5.84 -27.16 -8.29
C LYS A 123 6.44 -26.18 -9.30
N CYS A 124 6.54 -24.90 -8.94
CA CYS A 124 7.04 -23.85 -9.82
C CYS A 124 8.24 -23.11 -9.20
N GLY A 125 9.40 -23.77 -9.18
CA GLY A 125 10.68 -23.15 -8.82
C GLY A 125 10.85 -22.84 -7.33
N LYS A 126 12.10 -22.54 -6.96
CA LYS A 126 12.46 -22.10 -5.61
C LYS A 126 12.26 -20.59 -5.47
N VAL A 127 11.85 -20.19 -4.28
CA VAL A 127 11.82 -18.82 -3.81
C VAL A 127 12.82 -18.67 -2.68
N PHE A 128 13.52 -17.54 -2.67
CA PHE A 128 14.41 -17.18 -1.59
C PHE A 128 14.16 -15.74 -1.14
N PHE A 129 14.44 -15.52 0.14
CA PHE A 129 14.45 -14.20 0.75
C PHE A 129 15.88 -13.69 0.77
N ASP A 130 16.07 -12.43 0.41
CA ASP A 130 17.38 -11.77 0.53
C ASP A 130 17.24 -10.25 0.64
N LEU A 131 18.36 -9.59 0.95
CA LEU A 131 18.54 -8.18 0.67
C LEU A 131 18.49 -7.94 -0.84
N THR A 132 17.78 -6.89 -1.23
CA THR A 132 17.77 -6.38 -2.60
C THR A 132 18.98 -5.48 -2.78
N GLN A 133 19.66 -5.60 -3.92
CA GLN A 133 20.69 -4.64 -4.31
C GLN A 133 20.10 -3.23 -4.33
N ASP A 134 20.80 -2.25 -3.75
CA ASP A 134 20.31 -0.88 -3.55
C ASP A 134 19.72 -0.28 -4.83
N ASN A 135 20.38 -0.49 -5.98
CA ASN A 135 19.92 -0.01 -7.28
C ASN A 135 18.50 -0.51 -7.64
N SER A 136 18.21 -1.80 -7.44
CA SER A 136 16.89 -2.37 -7.73
C SER A 136 15.83 -1.85 -6.76
N GLY A 137 16.19 -1.73 -5.47
CA GLY A 137 15.27 -1.21 -4.45
C GLY A 137 14.93 0.27 -4.66
N ILE A 138 15.92 1.11 -4.94
CA ILE A 138 15.73 2.53 -5.28
C ILE A 138 14.89 2.65 -6.55
N LEU A 139 15.20 1.88 -7.58
CA LEU A 139 14.44 1.86 -8.84
C LEU A 139 12.95 1.55 -8.61
N ILE A 140 12.64 0.54 -7.79
CA ILE A 140 11.25 0.21 -7.43
C ILE A 140 10.60 1.38 -6.70
N GLN A 141 11.25 1.97 -5.70
CA GLN A 141 10.69 3.06 -4.90
C GLN A 141 10.44 4.34 -5.71
N ASP A 142 11.37 4.69 -6.59
CA ASP A 142 11.31 5.95 -7.36
C ASP A 142 10.46 5.85 -8.62
N ARG A 143 10.42 4.67 -9.26
CA ARG A 143 9.84 4.53 -10.60
C ARG A 143 8.57 3.67 -10.65
N LEU A 144 8.35 2.79 -9.67
CA LEU A 144 7.20 1.87 -9.67
C LEU A 144 6.24 2.07 -8.50
N HIS A 145 6.74 2.43 -7.31
CA HIS A 145 5.88 2.66 -6.15
C HIS A 145 5.08 3.95 -6.32
N TYR A 146 3.80 3.95 -5.92
CA TYR A 146 2.89 5.09 -6.11
C TYR A 146 3.32 6.41 -5.42
N ILE A 147 4.22 6.33 -4.44
CA ILE A 147 4.82 7.51 -3.80
C ILE A 147 5.91 8.14 -4.69
N GLY A 148 6.56 7.35 -5.55
CA GLY A 148 7.57 7.83 -6.51
C GLY A 148 8.80 8.46 -5.87
N GLN A 149 9.11 8.10 -4.63
CA GLN A 149 10.25 8.66 -3.91
C GLN A 149 10.74 7.69 -2.84
N HIS A 150 12.01 7.30 -2.96
CA HIS A 150 12.73 6.58 -1.93
C HIS A 150 13.04 7.47 -0.74
N ARG A 151 13.31 6.83 0.40
CA ARG A 151 13.80 7.52 1.59
C ARG A 151 15.31 7.38 1.66
N ALA A 152 16.01 8.49 1.87
CA ALA A 152 17.47 8.51 2.02
C ALA A 152 17.94 7.72 3.26
N ASP A 153 17.08 7.58 4.28
CA ASP A 153 17.34 6.84 5.52
C ASP A 153 16.76 5.41 5.49
N THR A 154 16.60 4.82 4.30
CA THR A 154 16.23 3.41 4.17
C THR A 154 17.40 2.54 4.63
N ALA A 155 17.19 1.79 5.71
CA ALA A 155 18.18 0.91 6.31
C ALA A 155 18.19 -0.48 5.67
N TYR A 156 17.01 -0.97 5.23
CA TYR A 156 16.89 -2.28 4.59
C TYR A 156 16.01 -2.26 3.36
N HIS A 157 16.49 -2.94 2.33
CA HIS A 157 15.75 -3.26 1.11
C HIS A 157 15.61 -4.78 1.07
N PHE A 158 14.43 -5.33 1.34
CA PHE A 158 14.20 -6.78 1.32
C PHE A 158 13.40 -7.21 0.10
N GLY A 159 13.71 -8.40 -0.41
CA GLY A 159 13.08 -8.98 -1.56
C GLY A 159 12.73 -10.46 -1.38
N LEU A 160 11.68 -10.90 -2.07
CA LEU A 160 11.52 -12.31 -2.44
C LEU A 160 11.86 -12.47 -3.92
N PHE A 161 12.69 -13.47 -4.21
CA PHE A 161 13.25 -13.73 -5.52
C PHE A 161 12.89 -15.13 -5.98
N ARG A 162 12.82 -15.33 -7.29
CA ARG A 162 12.78 -16.67 -7.88
C ARG A 162 14.20 -17.13 -8.22
N GLU A 163 14.42 -18.43 -8.22
CA GLU A 163 15.69 -19.02 -8.67
C GLU A 163 16.15 -18.40 -9.99
N ASN A 164 17.42 -18.02 -10.07
CA ASN A 164 18.05 -17.36 -11.23
C ASN A 164 17.48 -15.98 -11.61
N THR A 165 16.87 -15.26 -10.67
CA THR A 165 16.43 -13.86 -10.88
C THR A 165 17.12 -12.91 -9.90
N ASN A 166 17.50 -11.73 -10.39
CA ASN A 166 18.09 -10.66 -9.57
C ASN A 166 17.08 -9.56 -9.20
N MET A 167 15.84 -9.69 -9.68
CA MET A 167 14.76 -8.73 -9.44
C MET A 167 13.74 -9.35 -8.49
N PRO A 168 13.44 -8.72 -7.34
CA PRO A 168 12.47 -9.27 -6.42
C PRO A 168 11.05 -9.14 -6.99
N PHE A 169 10.26 -10.21 -6.91
CA PHE A 169 8.84 -10.18 -7.29
C PHE A 169 7.96 -9.60 -6.16
N SER A 170 8.46 -9.59 -4.92
CA SER A 170 7.92 -8.86 -3.77
C SER A 170 9.03 -8.07 -3.10
N TYR A 171 8.77 -6.83 -2.76
CA TYR A 171 9.73 -5.88 -2.22
C TYR A 171 9.18 -5.16 -0.99
N SER A 172 10.05 -4.91 -0.01
CA SER A 172 9.72 -4.15 1.19
C SER A 172 10.92 -3.35 1.71
N ALA A 173 10.70 -2.06 2.00
CA ALA A 173 11.71 -1.13 2.49
C ALA A 173 11.47 -0.78 3.97
N TYR A 174 12.55 -0.68 4.73
CA TYR A 174 12.52 -0.33 6.15
C TYR A 174 13.46 0.84 6.42
N SER A 175 12.97 1.86 7.13
CA SER A 175 13.70 3.09 7.44
C SER A 175 13.61 3.40 8.94
N VAL A 176 14.42 4.33 9.44
CA VAL A 176 14.34 4.78 10.83
C VAL A 176 12.99 5.48 11.08
N LEU A 177 12.47 5.34 12.30
CA LEU A 177 11.26 6.07 12.70
C LEU A 177 11.56 7.57 12.85
N ASP A 178 10.98 8.36 11.94
CA ASP A 178 11.17 9.80 11.80
C ASP A 178 9.92 10.62 12.17
N ARG A 179 8.97 10.04 12.92
CA ARG A 179 7.67 10.66 13.24
C ARG A 179 7.48 10.74 14.76
N SER A 180 7.59 11.93 15.34
CA SER A 180 7.49 12.09 16.79
C SER A 180 6.11 11.69 17.33
N TYR A 181 5.03 11.96 16.59
CA TYR A 181 3.68 11.57 16.99
C TYR A 181 3.50 10.06 17.16
N LEU A 182 4.33 9.23 16.50
CA LEU A 182 4.35 7.79 16.76
C LEU A 182 5.15 7.47 18.01
N LEU A 183 6.31 8.11 18.21
CA LEU A 183 7.12 7.92 19.41
C LEU A 183 6.38 8.28 20.70
N ASN A 184 5.49 9.27 20.63
CA ASN A 184 4.66 9.72 21.75
C ASN A 184 3.48 8.77 22.07
N LEU A 185 3.26 7.72 21.28
CA LEU A 185 2.22 6.76 21.57
C LEU A 185 2.58 5.94 22.82
N PRO A 186 1.60 5.65 23.70
CA PRO A 186 1.85 4.96 24.97
C PRO A 186 2.41 3.53 24.79
N TYR A 187 2.30 2.95 23.59
CA TYR A 187 2.89 1.66 23.24
C TYR A 187 4.43 1.69 23.28
N PHE A 188 5.05 2.85 23.10
CA PHE A 188 6.49 3.01 22.89
C PHE A 188 7.24 3.74 24.01
N ASN A 189 6.59 4.07 25.14
CA ASN A 189 7.23 4.82 26.24
C ASN A 189 8.57 4.26 26.78
N ASP A 190 8.85 2.96 26.56
CA ASP A 190 10.10 2.29 26.98
C ASP A 190 11.00 1.88 25.80
N PHE A 191 10.72 2.41 24.62
CA PHE A 191 11.46 2.11 23.40
C PHE A 191 12.25 3.35 23.02
N ALA A 192 13.57 3.20 22.88
CA ALA A 192 14.37 4.28 22.34
C ALA A 192 14.05 4.46 20.83
N PRO A 193 13.99 5.70 20.31
CA PRO A 193 13.57 5.95 18.92
C PRO A 193 14.36 5.17 17.85
N ASP A 194 15.67 5.02 18.07
CA ASP A 194 16.60 4.29 17.20
C ASP A 194 16.40 2.76 17.22
N THR A 195 15.57 2.25 18.15
CA THR A 195 15.19 0.84 18.23
C THR A 195 13.92 0.50 17.47
N ILE A 196 13.32 1.47 16.77
CA ILE A 196 12.08 1.30 16.02
C ILE A 196 12.32 1.56 14.53
N LEU A 197 11.98 0.57 13.71
CA LEU A 197 11.94 0.74 12.26
C LEU A 197 10.52 1.02 11.79
N VAL A 198 10.42 1.71 10.66
CA VAL A 198 9.18 1.88 9.90
C VAL A 198 9.28 1.03 8.63
N ASN A 199 8.28 0.19 8.36
CA ASN A 199 8.08 -0.35 7.02
C ASN A 199 7.49 0.77 6.13
N THR A 200 8.29 1.28 5.21
CA THR A 200 8.01 2.53 4.49
C THR A 200 7.48 2.33 3.08
N ARG A 201 7.87 1.24 2.41
CA ARG A 201 7.46 0.95 1.03
C ARG A 201 7.23 -0.53 0.87
N ASN A 202 6.16 -0.89 0.18
CA ASN A 202 5.86 -2.26 -0.17
C ASN A 202 5.44 -2.31 -1.62
N PHE A 203 5.97 -3.27 -2.37
CA PHE A 203 5.63 -3.43 -3.77
C PHE A 203 5.57 -4.92 -4.11
N GLY A 204 4.55 -5.31 -4.87
CA GLY A 204 4.42 -6.66 -5.39
C GLY A 204 4.10 -6.59 -6.87
N PHE A 205 4.82 -7.37 -7.67
CA PHE A 205 4.49 -7.52 -9.09
C PHE A 205 3.19 -8.32 -9.26
N ARG A 206 2.57 -8.29 -10.44
CA ARG A 206 1.27 -8.96 -10.68
C ARG A 206 1.37 -10.49 -10.58
N ASN A 207 2.54 -11.03 -10.84
CA ASN A 207 2.86 -12.45 -10.70
C ASN A 207 3.21 -12.81 -9.26
N ASN A 208 2.74 -12.08 -8.26
CA ASN A 208 3.08 -12.37 -6.87
C ASN A 208 2.17 -13.49 -6.30
N PRO A 209 2.71 -14.54 -5.66
CA PRO A 209 1.89 -15.46 -4.86
C PRO A 209 1.07 -14.71 -3.82
N HIS A 210 -0.12 -15.23 -3.53
CA HIS A 210 -1.11 -14.49 -2.73
C HIS A 210 -0.67 -14.24 -1.28
N ASN A 211 0.22 -15.08 -0.74
CA ASN A 211 0.78 -14.97 0.60
C ASN A 211 2.23 -14.41 0.61
N ALA A 212 2.74 -13.94 -0.52
CA ALA A 212 4.13 -13.54 -0.60
C ALA A 212 4.48 -12.34 0.29
N MET A 213 3.60 -11.34 0.40
CA MET A 213 3.86 -10.19 1.25
C MET A 213 3.94 -10.57 2.74
N SER A 214 3.09 -11.49 3.22
CA SER A 214 3.18 -11.95 4.61
C SER A 214 4.42 -12.81 4.86
N VAL A 215 4.85 -13.62 3.89
CA VAL A 215 6.14 -14.33 3.93
C VAL A 215 7.32 -13.35 3.97
N LEU A 216 7.32 -12.34 3.11
CA LEU A 216 8.35 -11.30 3.07
C LEU A 216 8.47 -10.57 4.41
N PHE A 217 7.35 -10.18 5.02
CA PHE A 217 7.36 -9.52 6.33
C PHE A 217 7.88 -10.44 7.44
N LYS A 218 7.51 -11.72 7.42
CA LYS A 218 8.00 -12.71 8.38
C LYS A 218 9.52 -12.88 8.28
N GLU A 219 10.05 -13.06 7.08
CA GLU A 219 11.50 -13.22 6.88
C GLU A 219 12.27 -11.93 7.16
N ALA A 220 11.73 -10.75 6.81
CA ALA A 220 12.34 -9.47 7.16
C ALA A 220 12.49 -9.31 8.68
N VAL A 221 11.44 -9.62 9.46
CA VAL A 221 11.50 -9.58 10.94
C VAL A 221 12.53 -10.57 11.48
N LYS A 222 12.62 -11.77 10.91
CA LYS A 222 13.61 -12.78 11.30
C LYS A 222 15.04 -12.30 11.01
N TYR A 223 15.28 -11.73 9.83
CA TYR A 223 16.56 -11.15 9.45
C TYR A 223 16.97 -10.01 10.38
N ILE A 224 16.07 -9.03 10.62
CA ILE A 224 16.32 -7.90 11.52
C ILE A 224 16.65 -8.39 12.93
N ARG A 225 15.92 -9.39 13.43
CA ARG A 225 16.20 -9.98 14.76
C ARG A 225 17.62 -10.55 14.87
N GLN A 226 18.11 -11.16 13.80
CA GLN A 226 19.40 -11.85 13.78
C GLN A 226 20.56 -10.88 13.56
N ASN A 227 20.38 -9.87 12.71
CA ASN A 227 21.45 -8.98 12.26
C ASN A 227 21.45 -7.61 12.95
N THR A 228 20.35 -7.23 13.60
CA THR A 228 20.20 -5.92 14.24
C THR A 228 19.44 -6.06 15.56
N PRO A 229 20.05 -6.72 16.56
CA PRO A 229 19.36 -7.10 17.80
C PRO A 229 18.88 -5.91 18.63
N THR A 230 19.40 -4.70 18.36
CA THR A 230 18.94 -3.44 18.97
C THR A 230 17.53 -3.05 18.54
N ILE A 231 17.07 -3.46 17.35
CA ILE A 231 15.71 -3.18 16.88
C ILE A 231 14.70 -4.02 17.66
N GLN A 232 13.75 -3.35 18.29
CA GLN A 232 12.76 -3.96 19.17
C GLN A 232 11.41 -4.15 18.47
N CYS A 233 11.02 -3.22 17.61
CA CYS A 233 9.77 -3.29 16.87
C CYS A 233 9.85 -2.60 15.51
N ILE A 234 8.85 -2.92 14.70
CA ILE A 234 8.61 -2.38 13.37
C ILE A 234 7.20 -1.80 13.39
N VAL A 235 7.05 -0.57 12.93
CA VAL A 235 5.74 0.05 12.70
C VAL A 235 5.44 0.15 11.22
N SER A 236 4.17 0.11 10.84
CA SER A 236 3.74 0.33 9.47
C SER A 236 2.41 1.06 9.41
N ALA A 237 2.13 1.68 8.27
CA ALA A 237 0.87 2.36 8.00
C ALA A 237 0.10 1.63 6.90
N ILE A 238 -1.19 1.43 7.12
CA ILE A 238 -2.16 1.05 6.09
C ILE A 238 -3.07 2.23 5.83
N ASN A 239 -3.14 2.63 4.56
CA ASN A 239 -4.14 3.55 4.07
C ASN A 239 -5.34 2.72 3.56
N PRO A 240 -6.45 2.61 4.34
CA PRO A 240 -7.61 1.81 3.92
C PRO A 240 -8.28 2.37 2.66
N ASN A 241 -8.01 3.63 2.31
CA ASN A 241 -8.53 4.27 1.11
C ASN A 241 -7.79 3.87 -0.18
N LEU A 242 -6.78 3.00 -0.08
CA LEU A 242 -6.09 2.38 -1.22
C LEU A 242 -6.48 0.90 -1.41
N MET A 243 -7.61 0.49 -0.82
CA MET A 243 -8.11 -0.90 -0.82
C MET A 243 -7.17 -1.94 -0.19
N PHE A 244 -6.18 -1.50 0.58
CA PHE A 244 -5.35 -2.42 1.33
C PHE A 244 -6.15 -2.97 2.53
N SER A 245 -6.42 -4.27 2.52
CA SER A 245 -7.16 -4.96 3.59
C SER A 245 -6.32 -5.25 4.84
N ALA A 246 -5.02 -4.90 4.83
CA ALA A 246 -4.03 -5.27 5.84
C ALA A 246 -3.86 -6.79 6.06
N SER A 247 -4.40 -7.65 5.19
CA SER A 247 -4.36 -9.12 5.39
C SER A 247 -2.93 -9.66 5.51
N SER A 248 -1.99 -9.14 4.73
CA SER A 248 -0.58 -9.51 4.81
C SER A 248 0.08 -9.11 6.14
N TYR A 249 -0.34 -8.01 6.75
CA TYR A 249 0.11 -7.56 8.06
C TYR A 249 -0.42 -8.48 9.16
N TYR A 250 -1.72 -8.76 9.18
CA TYR A 250 -2.30 -9.71 10.14
C TYR A 250 -1.68 -11.10 10.03
N ALA A 251 -1.53 -11.62 8.80
CA ALA A 251 -0.93 -12.93 8.55
C ALA A 251 0.56 -13.03 8.96
N SER A 252 1.26 -11.89 9.08
CA SER A 252 2.64 -11.82 9.59
C SER A 252 2.71 -11.41 11.08
N GLY A 253 1.57 -11.31 11.75
CA GLY A 253 1.46 -11.06 13.19
C GLY A 253 1.62 -9.59 13.59
N PHE A 254 1.42 -8.65 12.67
CA PHE A 254 1.28 -7.24 13.02
C PHE A 254 -0.06 -7.00 13.72
N GLN A 255 -0.09 -5.99 14.59
CA GLN A 255 -1.26 -5.63 15.39
C GLN A 255 -1.58 -4.14 15.24
N PRO A 256 -2.85 -3.75 15.10
CA PRO A 256 -3.23 -2.35 15.03
C PRO A 256 -3.02 -1.68 16.40
N ILE A 257 -2.42 -0.48 16.40
CA ILE A 257 -2.12 0.28 17.62
C ILE A 257 -2.70 1.68 17.61
N ALA A 258 -2.83 2.30 16.44
CA ALA A 258 -3.29 3.68 16.37
C ALA A 258 -3.99 3.98 15.05
N THR A 259 -4.68 5.11 15.02
CA THR A 259 -5.17 5.74 13.81
C THR A 259 -4.61 7.15 13.71
N SER A 260 -4.26 7.61 12.51
CA SER A 260 -3.92 9.01 12.27
C SER A 260 -4.80 9.63 11.20
N PRO A 261 -5.04 10.95 11.27
CA PRO A 261 -5.77 11.63 10.23
C PRO A 261 -5.04 11.53 8.89
N LEU A 262 -5.82 11.65 7.83
CA LEU A 262 -5.32 11.71 6.47
C LEU A 262 -6.09 12.81 5.76
N ASN A 263 -5.35 13.77 5.20
CA ASN A 263 -5.91 14.82 4.38
C ASN A 263 -5.21 14.76 3.02
N TYR A 264 -5.99 14.49 1.97
CA TYR A 264 -5.47 14.58 0.61
C TYR A 264 -5.32 16.04 0.23
N SER A 265 -4.24 16.35 -0.47
CA SER A 265 -3.92 17.70 -0.90
C SER A 265 -3.49 17.67 -2.36
N TYR A 266 -3.76 18.75 -3.08
CA TYR A 266 -3.56 18.83 -4.52
C TYR A 266 -2.86 20.12 -4.88
N ILE A 267 -1.85 20.03 -5.75
CA ILE A 267 -1.16 21.18 -6.35
C ILE A 267 -1.43 21.10 -7.85
N ASP A 268 -1.96 22.17 -8.43
CA ASP A 268 -2.40 22.20 -9.84
C ASP A 268 -3.34 21.04 -10.21
N GLY A 269 -4.24 20.66 -9.30
CA GLY A 269 -5.16 19.53 -9.49
C GLY A 269 -4.53 18.14 -9.38
N ILE A 270 -3.23 18.03 -9.07
CA ILE A 270 -2.52 16.76 -8.93
C ILE A 270 -2.29 16.47 -7.45
N TYR A 271 -2.60 15.25 -7.00
CA TYR A 271 -2.27 14.82 -5.64
C TYR A 271 -0.82 15.14 -5.29
N ALA A 272 -0.69 15.76 -4.14
CA ALA A 272 0.55 16.10 -3.50
C ALA A 272 0.63 15.35 -2.19
N THR A 273 1.75 14.66 -1.97
CA THR A 273 2.08 14.16 -0.64
C THR A 273 2.27 15.36 0.30
N ARG A 274 2.09 15.14 1.61
CA ARG A 274 2.37 16.17 2.61
C ARG A 274 3.76 16.81 2.46
N ARG A 275 4.79 16.01 2.16
CA ARG A 275 6.14 16.53 1.92
C ARG A 275 6.19 17.44 0.69
N LYS A 276 5.46 17.08 -0.38
CA LYS A 276 5.38 17.90 -1.59
C LYS A 276 4.63 19.22 -1.35
N THR A 277 3.57 19.21 -0.54
CA THR A 277 2.88 20.46 -0.15
C THR A 277 3.72 21.34 0.75
N GLU A 278 4.52 20.78 1.65
CA GLU A 278 5.40 21.55 2.54
C GLU A 278 6.51 22.30 1.79
N ILE A 279 7.02 21.76 0.66
CA ILE A 279 8.12 22.37 -0.09
C ILE A 279 7.68 23.16 -1.33
N SER A 280 6.42 23.04 -1.74
CA SER A 280 5.92 23.65 -2.97
C SER A 280 5.63 25.14 -2.75
N PRO A 281 6.09 26.05 -3.63
CA PRO A 281 5.70 27.45 -3.58
C PRO A 281 4.28 27.68 -4.11
N LYS A 282 3.69 26.70 -4.79
CA LYS A 282 2.33 26.78 -5.34
C LYS A 282 1.29 26.53 -4.26
N PRO A 283 0.14 27.24 -4.29
CA PRO A 283 -0.96 26.97 -3.39
C PRO A 283 -1.47 25.54 -3.60
N HIS A 284 -1.84 24.88 -2.51
CA HIS A 284 -2.49 23.58 -2.54
C HIS A 284 -3.92 23.68 -2.02
N ILE A 285 -4.77 22.79 -2.53
CA ILE A 285 -6.16 22.66 -2.13
C ILE A 285 -6.30 21.32 -1.39
N TYR A 286 -7.00 21.31 -0.26
CA TYR A 286 -7.32 20.08 0.44
C TYR A 286 -8.56 19.42 -0.17
N ALA A 287 -8.60 18.09 -0.16
CA ALA A 287 -9.84 17.37 -0.41
C ALA A 287 -10.90 17.83 0.59
N LYS A 288 -12.10 18.14 0.09
CA LYS A 288 -13.25 18.47 0.95
C LYS A 288 -13.72 17.26 1.75
N THR A 289 -13.51 16.06 1.22
CA THR A 289 -13.96 14.82 1.84
C THR A 289 -12.92 14.31 2.82
N LYS A 290 -13.39 13.89 4.00
CA LYS A 290 -12.53 13.33 5.03
C LYS A 290 -12.35 11.84 4.74
N PRO A 291 -11.17 11.39 4.30
CA PRO A 291 -10.94 9.98 4.06
C PRO A 291 -10.91 9.21 5.38
N LYS A 292 -11.04 7.88 5.28
CA LYS A 292 -10.82 7.01 6.45
C LYS A 292 -9.41 7.23 6.99
N PRO A 293 -9.22 7.24 8.32
CA PRO A 293 -7.91 7.46 8.90
C PRO A 293 -6.93 6.35 8.49
N ILE A 294 -5.64 6.69 8.49
CA ILE A 294 -4.56 5.69 8.35
C ILE A 294 -4.56 4.83 9.60
N VAL A 295 -4.44 3.51 9.44
CA VAL A 295 -4.30 2.57 10.54
C VAL A 295 -2.82 2.22 10.70
N TRP A 296 -2.30 2.42 11.91
CA TRP A 296 -0.93 2.08 12.27
C TRP A 296 -0.87 0.71 12.91
N PHE A 297 0.10 -0.07 12.46
CA PHE A 297 0.37 -1.41 12.90
C PHE A 297 1.76 -1.49 13.55
N VAL A 298 1.91 -2.41 14.50
CA VAL A 298 3.19 -2.75 15.11
C VAL A 298 3.47 -4.25 14.99
N LYS A 299 4.74 -4.60 14.81
CA LYS A 299 5.26 -5.96 14.96
C LYS A 299 6.50 -5.90 15.83
N THR A 300 6.51 -6.66 16.90
CA THR A 300 7.72 -6.82 17.71
C THR A 300 8.66 -7.82 17.05
N VAL A 301 9.95 -7.50 17.12
CA VAL A 301 11.05 -8.34 16.63
C VAL A 301 11.39 -9.40 17.70
N GLN A 302 11.31 -9.02 18.97
CA GLN A 302 11.62 -9.87 20.12
C GLN A 302 10.36 -10.37 20.84
N ARG A 303 10.37 -11.63 21.29
CA ARG A 303 9.23 -12.25 22.01
C ARG A 303 8.90 -11.52 23.32
N LYS A 304 9.89 -11.16 24.13
CA LYS A 304 9.66 -10.41 25.39
C LYS A 304 8.93 -9.09 25.17
N LYS A 305 9.18 -8.41 24.05
CA LYS A 305 8.52 -7.15 23.70
C LYS A 305 7.09 -7.36 23.20
N TYR A 306 6.76 -8.53 22.65
CA TYR A 306 5.41 -8.88 22.20
C TYR A 306 4.40 -8.81 23.35
N ASP A 307 4.71 -9.45 24.48
CA ASP A 307 3.81 -9.49 25.63
C ASP A 307 3.60 -8.09 26.24
N LEU A 308 4.66 -7.26 26.26
CA LEU A 308 4.58 -5.86 26.67
C LEU A 308 3.63 -5.06 25.76
N ILE A 309 3.81 -5.16 24.44
CA ILE A 309 2.96 -4.47 23.47
C ILE A 309 1.51 -4.95 23.55
N ASN A 310 1.28 -6.26 23.70
CA ASN A 310 -0.08 -6.81 23.89
C ASN A 310 -0.76 -6.24 25.12
N LYS A 311 -0.06 -6.22 26.26
CA LYS A 311 -0.58 -5.64 27.50
C LYS A 311 -0.96 -4.17 27.30
N ARG A 312 -0.14 -3.41 26.57
CA ARG A 312 -0.41 -2.01 26.24
C ARG A 312 -1.58 -1.84 25.27
N ILE A 313 -1.73 -2.70 24.26
CA ILE A 313 -2.90 -2.71 23.37
C ILE A 313 -4.18 -2.99 24.17
N GLN A 314 -4.15 -3.94 25.11
CA GLN A 314 -5.28 -4.22 25.99
C GLN A 314 -5.61 -3.04 26.93
N GLN A 315 -4.58 -2.34 27.42
CA GLN A 315 -4.74 -1.21 28.32
C GLN A 315 -5.24 0.06 27.61
N TYR A 316 -4.69 0.40 26.45
CA TYR A 316 -4.93 1.67 25.77
C TYR A 316 -5.90 1.57 24.58
N GLY A 317 -6.24 0.36 24.12
CA GLY A 317 -7.01 0.15 22.91
C GLY A 317 -6.26 0.57 21.66
N ILE A 318 -6.98 1.05 20.64
CA ILE A 318 -6.40 1.69 19.45
C ILE A 318 -6.40 3.21 19.69
N THR A 319 -5.22 3.82 19.78
CA THR A 319 -5.08 5.26 20.05
C THR A 319 -5.46 6.10 18.83
N LYS A 320 -6.19 7.20 19.02
CA LYS A 320 -6.47 8.18 17.96
C LYS A 320 -5.47 9.32 18.04
N ILE A 321 -4.55 9.40 17.07
CA ILE A 321 -3.64 10.53 16.92
C ILE A 321 -4.46 11.73 16.45
N THR A 322 -4.32 12.88 17.10
CA THR A 322 -5.08 14.08 16.75
C THR A 322 -4.49 14.78 15.52
N GLU A 323 -5.24 15.69 14.90
CA GLU A 323 -4.71 16.54 13.81
C GLU A 323 -3.54 17.40 14.30
N ALA A 324 -3.60 17.91 15.53
CA ALA A 324 -2.53 18.69 16.14
C ALA A 324 -1.26 17.87 16.35
N ASP A 325 -1.39 16.66 16.91
CA ASP A 325 -0.24 15.76 17.09
C ASP A 325 0.33 15.31 15.74
N TYR A 326 -0.54 14.99 14.78
CA TYR A 326 -0.10 14.59 13.45
C TYR A 326 0.61 15.73 12.72
N ALA A 327 0.23 16.98 12.95
CA ALA A 327 0.89 18.16 12.40
C ALA A 327 2.29 18.38 13.00
N ASN A 328 2.49 18.07 14.29
CA ASN A 328 3.78 18.16 14.97
C ASN A 328 4.75 17.07 14.48
N LYS A 329 5.95 17.47 14.05
CA LYS A 329 6.99 16.57 13.51
C LYS A 329 7.71 15.80 14.60
#